data_AF-A0A1S0YUH2-F1
#
_entry.id   AF-A0A1S0YUH2-F1
#
_cell.length_a   1.000
_cell.length_b   1.000
_cell.length_c   1.000
_cell.angle_alpha   90.00
_cell.angle_beta   90.00
_cell.angle_gamma   90.00
#
_symmetry.space_group_name_H-M   'P 1'
#
loop_
_entity.id
_entity.type
_entity.pdbx_description
1 polymer ?
#
loop_
_entity_poly.entity_id
_entity_poly.type
_entity_poly.pdbx_seq_one_letter_code
_entity_poly.pdbx_strand_id
1 'polypeptide(L)'
;MHSRAEVYSPLQNTAVWIAAWLYNVESSDETLDALRDLGGRHSYLGGPLLPLLRDIRAAADLETPGPAVRLILWGPGQAPGLLAGSPAMEALTPAGAIVVRGHDASHILVPRYTGATVQWRWFEETRRLPEPAWLSPGEADALLAQATNQAALLIDATGPTRHDLPNPRLTVGTLADFYDTPGLPAGVTARAAKLFARADQVAAIIETVTDRLNDHSFDPQLFALWRHIRTARMAGVADAVLDYQREYMGNA
;
A
#
# COMPACT_ATOMS: atom_id res chain seq x y z
N MET A 1 6.64 5.46 19.28
CA MET A 1 7.21 4.63 18.21
C MET A 1 6.16 3.63 17.77
N HIS A 2 5.66 3.77 16.54
CA HIS A 2 4.76 2.83 15.87
C HIS A 2 5.54 2.09 14.78
N SER A 3 6.63 1.40 15.15
CA SER A 3 7.57 0.74 14.22
C SER A 3 6.88 -0.25 13.28
N ARG A 4 5.86 -0.98 13.75
CA ARG A 4 5.11 -1.93 12.90
C ARG A 4 4.39 -1.32 11.69
N ALA A 5 4.07 -0.02 11.71
CA ALA A 5 3.29 0.63 10.65
C ALA A 5 4.14 1.07 9.45
N GLU A 6 5.47 1.04 9.56
CA GLU A 6 6.39 1.46 8.48
C GLU A 6 6.92 0.26 7.69
N VAL A 7 7.24 -0.86 8.34
CA VAL A 7 7.58 -2.15 7.69
C VAL A 7 6.42 -2.68 6.83
N TYR A 8 5.21 -2.66 7.38
CA TYR A 8 4.01 -3.27 6.80
C TYR A 8 3.05 -2.17 6.34
N SER A 9 2.33 -2.35 5.22
CA SER A 9 1.30 -1.40 4.79
C SER A 9 -0.11 -1.95 5.05
N PRO A 10 -0.71 -1.70 6.24
CA PRO A 10 -2.09 -2.08 6.51
C PRO A 10 -3.07 -1.55 5.45
N LEU A 11 -2.82 -0.35 4.93
CA LEU A 11 -3.70 0.26 3.93
C LEU A 11 -3.63 -0.47 2.57
N GLN A 12 -2.45 -0.97 2.18
CA GLN A 12 -2.32 -1.83 1.00
C GLN A 12 -3.20 -3.07 1.16
N ASN A 13 -3.05 -3.83 2.24
CA ASN A 13 -3.83 -5.05 2.44
C ASN A 13 -5.31 -4.73 2.54
N THR A 14 -5.69 -3.64 3.23
CA THR A 14 -7.08 -3.17 3.27
C THR A 14 -7.65 -2.92 1.86
N ALA A 15 -6.88 -2.31 0.96
CA ALA A 15 -7.31 -2.07 -0.41
C ALA A 15 -7.56 -3.38 -1.18
N VAL A 16 -6.68 -4.38 -1.01
CA VAL A 16 -6.82 -5.69 -1.67
C VAL A 16 -8.04 -6.45 -1.11
N TRP A 17 -8.26 -6.42 0.21
CA TRP A 17 -9.43 -7.02 0.85
C TRP A 17 -10.75 -6.38 0.40
N ILE A 18 -10.81 -5.05 0.33
CA ILE A 18 -11.98 -4.34 -0.19
C ILE A 18 -12.25 -4.73 -1.65
N ALA A 19 -11.21 -4.87 -2.46
CA ALA A 19 -11.36 -5.28 -3.86
C ALA A 19 -11.86 -6.73 -3.98
N ALA A 20 -11.26 -7.68 -3.26
CA ALA A 20 -11.69 -9.08 -3.25
C ALA A 20 -13.17 -9.22 -2.84
N TRP A 21 -13.58 -8.47 -1.81
CA TRP A 21 -14.96 -8.41 -1.36
C TRP A 21 -15.93 -7.77 -2.37
N LEU A 22 -15.48 -6.73 -3.10
CA LEU A 22 -16.30 -6.09 -4.13
C LEU A 22 -16.57 -7.03 -5.31
N TYR A 23 -15.58 -7.82 -5.72
CA TYR A 23 -15.70 -8.80 -6.79
C TYR A 23 -16.25 -10.17 -6.31
N ASN A 24 -16.77 -10.25 -5.08
CA ASN A 24 -17.37 -11.46 -4.47
C ASN A 24 -16.41 -12.66 -4.35
N VAL A 25 -15.11 -12.41 -4.29
CA VAL A 25 -14.10 -13.45 -3.98
C VAL A 25 -14.13 -13.78 -2.49
N GLU A 26 -14.33 -12.76 -1.65
CA GLU A 26 -14.36 -12.90 -0.20
C GLU A 26 -15.72 -12.50 0.40
N SER A 27 -16.07 -13.14 1.52
CA SER A 27 -17.30 -12.83 2.24
C SER A 27 -17.17 -11.54 3.07
N SER A 28 -18.30 -10.93 3.44
CA SER A 28 -18.29 -9.77 4.34
C SER A 28 -17.70 -10.09 5.70
N ASP A 29 -17.93 -11.29 6.23
CA ASP A 29 -17.44 -11.70 7.55
C ASP A 29 -15.91 -11.87 7.55
N GLU A 30 -15.38 -12.61 6.57
CA GLU A 30 -13.92 -12.77 6.36
C GLU A 30 -13.24 -11.41 6.15
N THR A 31 -13.86 -10.53 5.36
CA THR A 31 -13.33 -9.18 5.14
C THR A 31 -13.30 -8.36 6.43
N LEU A 32 -14.36 -8.39 7.23
CA LEU A 32 -14.41 -7.66 8.50
C LEU A 32 -13.40 -8.21 9.52
N ASP A 33 -13.17 -9.52 9.54
CA ASP A 33 -12.18 -10.17 10.39
C ASP A 33 -10.77 -9.79 9.96
N ALA A 34 -10.47 -9.88 8.67
CA ALA A 34 -9.17 -9.48 8.14
C ALA A 34 -8.86 -8.00 8.40
N LEU A 35 -9.80 -7.08 8.15
CA LEU A 35 -9.59 -5.66 8.43
C LEU A 35 -9.32 -5.44 9.93
N ARG A 36 -10.05 -6.12 10.81
CA ARG A 36 -9.82 -6.05 12.25
C ARG A 36 -8.42 -6.51 12.66
N ASP A 37 -7.88 -7.54 12.02
CA ASP A 37 -6.52 -8.02 12.28
C ASP A 37 -5.45 -7.05 11.77
N LEU A 38 -5.74 -6.31 10.69
CA LEU A 38 -4.83 -5.34 10.08
C LEU A 38 -4.70 -4.03 10.86
N GLY A 39 -5.81 -3.51 11.40
CA GLY A 39 -5.87 -2.15 11.95
C GLY A 39 -6.49 -2.05 13.34
N GLY A 40 -6.98 -3.15 13.90
CA GLY A 40 -7.78 -3.15 15.12
C GLY A 40 -9.22 -2.73 14.84
N ARG A 41 -9.80 -1.89 15.68
CA ARG A 41 -11.22 -1.51 15.55
C ARG A 41 -11.41 -0.50 14.43
N HIS A 42 -12.12 -0.88 13.37
CA HIS A 42 -12.50 0.07 12.33
C HIS A 42 -13.84 0.76 12.65
N SER A 43 -13.93 2.05 12.35
CA SER A 43 -15.12 2.86 12.56
C SER A 43 -15.41 3.77 11.37
N TYR A 44 -16.68 4.01 11.12
CA TYR A 44 -17.17 4.91 10.08
C TYR A 44 -18.43 5.62 10.58
N LEU A 45 -18.52 6.94 10.37
CA LEU A 45 -19.61 7.79 10.88
C LEU A 45 -19.87 7.62 12.39
N GLY A 46 -18.81 7.35 13.17
CA GLY A 46 -18.90 7.11 14.62
C GLY A 46 -19.44 5.74 15.03
N GLY A 47 -19.75 4.88 14.07
CA GLY A 47 -20.28 3.53 14.27
C GLY A 47 -19.37 2.42 13.75
N PRO A 48 -19.89 1.18 13.60
CA PRO A 48 -19.15 0.04 13.07
C PRO A 48 -18.75 0.23 11.60
N LEU A 49 -17.91 -0.66 11.07
CA LEU A 49 -17.41 -0.59 9.69
C LEU A 49 -18.44 -1.01 8.63
N LEU A 50 -19.41 -1.87 8.96
CA LEU A 50 -20.35 -2.44 7.99
C LEU A 50 -21.07 -1.40 7.09
N PRO A 51 -21.53 -0.22 7.60
CA PRO A 51 -22.08 0.82 6.75
C PRO A 51 -21.08 1.34 5.69
N LEU A 52 -19.79 1.40 6.00
CA LEU A 52 -18.78 1.78 5.00
C LEU A 52 -18.74 0.77 3.87
N LEU A 53 -18.68 -0.53 4.18
CA LEU A 53 -18.66 -1.58 3.15
C LEU A 53 -19.90 -1.46 2.27
N ARG A 54 -21.09 -1.35 2.87
CA ARG A 54 -22.34 -1.14 2.13
C ARG A 54 -22.26 0.07 1.19
N ASP A 55 -21.78 1.20 1.69
CA ASP A 55 -21.66 2.43 0.90
C ASP A 55 -20.62 2.28 -0.23
N ILE A 56 -19.49 1.58 0.01
CA ILE A 56 -18.51 1.21 -1.02
C ILE A 56 -19.18 0.41 -2.14
N ARG A 57 -19.93 -0.65 -1.82
CA ARG A 57 -20.58 -1.50 -2.82
C ARG A 57 -21.68 -0.78 -3.59
N ALA A 58 -22.43 0.09 -2.93
CA ALA A 58 -23.45 0.89 -3.61
C ALA A 58 -22.85 1.90 -4.61
N ALA A 59 -21.65 2.39 -4.32
CA ALA A 59 -20.98 3.42 -5.12
C ALA A 59 -20.07 2.86 -6.23
N ALA A 60 -19.54 1.64 -6.07
CA ALA A 60 -18.52 1.09 -6.94
C ALA A 60 -19.02 0.78 -8.36
N ASP A 61 -18.31 1.29 -9.36
CA ASP A 61 -18.44 0.90 -10.76
C ASP A 61 -17.47 -0.24 -11.06
N LEU A 62 -18.00 -1.46 -11.16
CA LEU A 62 -17.24 -2.67 -11.48
C LEU A 62 -17.25 -3.01 -12.98
N GLU A 63 -18.17 -2.40 -13.74
CA GLU A 63 -18.43 -2.67 -15.15
C GLU A 63 -17.39 -1.99 -16.05
N THR A 64 -16.95 -0.78 -15.68
CA THR A 64 -15.95 -0.07 -16.46
C THR A 64 -14.57 -0.76 -16.37
N PRO A 65 -13.92 -1.08 -17.51
CA PRO A 65 -12.60 -1.72 -17.50
C PRO A 65 -11.53 -0.94 -16.72
N GLY A 66 -10.67 -1.67 -16.01
CA GLY A 66 -9.62 -1.11 -15.18
C GLY A 66 -9.92 -1.26 -13.68
N PRO A 67 -8.97 -0.94 -12.80
CA PRO A 67 -9.14 -1.24 -11.39
C PRO A 67 -10.19 -0.32 -10.75
N ALA A 68 -11.24 -0.92 -10.19
CA ALA A 68 -12.28 -0.24 -9.43
C ALA A 68 -11.78 0.28 -8.07
N VAL A 69 -10.74 -0.35 -7.52
CA VAL A 69 -10.07 0.08 -6.29
C VAL A 69 -8.64 0.48 -6.60
N ARG A 70 -8.21 1.66 -6.16
CA ARG A 70 -6.84 2.17 -6.32
C ARG A 70 -6.27 2.54 -4.95
N LEU A 71 -5.05 2.07 -4.67
CA LEU A 71 -4.29 2.52 -3.51
C LEU A 71 -3.55 3.83 -3.86
N ILE A 72 -3.61 4.80 -2.95
CA ILE A 72 -2.82 6.04 -3.00
C ILE A 72 -1.87 6.06 -1.81
N LEU A 73 -0.57 6.01 -2.12
CA LEU A 73 0.50 6.24 -1.16
C LEU A 73 1.31 7.46 -1.59
N TRP A 74 1.79 8.22 -0.61
CA TRP A 74 2.54 9.46 -0.86
C TRP A 74 3.65 9.66 0.16
N GLY A 75 4.49 10.65 -0.09
CA GLY A 75 5.55 11.05 0.82
C GLY A 75 6.55 11.98 0.15
N PRO A 76 7.72 12.20 0.77
CA PRO A 76 8.79 12.99 0.17
C PRO A 76 9.09 12.54 -1.27
N GLY A 77 9.12 13.51 -2.19
CA GLY A 77 9.38 13.27 -3.62
C GLY A 77 8.27 12.56 -4.40
N GLN A 78 7.10 12.33 -3.81
CA GLN A 78 5.96 11.66 -4.46
C GLN A 78 4.62 12.27 -4.03
N ALA A 79 4.00 13.00 -4.96
CA ALA A 79 2.68 13.59 -4.73
C ALA A 79 1.58 12.51 -4.64
N PRO A 80 0.51 12.73 -3.84
CA PRO A 80 -0.54 11.75 -3.60
C PRO A 80 -1.51 11.49 -4.76
N GLY A 81 -1.40 12.19 -5.90
CA GLY A 81 -2.34 12.00 -7.00
C GLY A 81 -3.80 12.34 -6.63
N LEU A 82 -4.00 13.18 -5.61
CA LEU A 82 -5.28 13.83 -5.28
C LEU A 82 -5.26 15.28 -5.76
N LEU A 83 -6.44 15.85 -6.00
CA LEU A 83 -6.55 17.24 -6.42
C LEU A 83 -6.21 18.20 -5.28
N ALA A 84 -5.33 19.15 -5.56
CA ALA A 84 -4.95 20.19 -4.61
C ALA A 84 -6.16 21.02 -4.16
N GLY A 85 -6.23 21.30 -2.86
CA GLY A 85 -7.35 22.03 -2.25
C GLY A 85 -8.67 21.26 -2.18
N SER A 86 -8.69 19.96 -2.49
CA SER A 86 -9.88 19.12 -2.25
C SER A 86 -10.00 18.75 -0.76
N PRO A 87 -11.22 18.53 -0.23
CA PRO A 87 -11.40 18.08 1.16
C PRO A 87 -10.65 16.77 1.47
N ALA A 88 -10.56 15.87 0.50
CA ALA A 88 -9.80 14.62 0.63
C ALA A 88 -8.29 14.87 0.79
N MET A 89 -7.75 15.83 0.04
CA MET A 89 -6.34 16.24 0.15
C MET A 89 -6.04 16.89 1.49
N GLU A 90 -6.93 17.74 2.01
CA GLU A 90 -6.80 18.34 3.35
C GLU A 90 -6.89 17.30 4.48
N ALA A 91 -7.71 16.26 4.28
CA ALA A 91 -7.89 15.18 5.24
C ALA A 91 -6.77 14.13 5.20
N LEU A 92 -5.94 14.12 4.16
CA LEU A 92 -4.96 13.08 3.87
C LEU A 92 -3.95 12.91 5.01
N THR A 93 -3.72 11.67 5.42
CA THR A 93 -2.71 11.33 6.44
C THR A 93 -1.50 10.66 5.78
N PRO A 94 -0.35 10.51 6.48
CA PRO A 94 0.79 9.77 5.95
C PRO A 94 0.46 8.32 5.54
N ALA A 95 -0.62 7.74 6.07
CA ALA A 95 -1.06 6.41 5.69
C ALA A 95 -1.53 6.32 4.22
N GLY A 96 -1.96 7.43 3.62
CA GLY A 96 -2.48 7.47 2.25
C GLY A 96 -4.01 7.43 2.18
N ALA A 97 -4.54 6.96 1.05
CA ALA A 97 -5.96 6.84 0.80
C ALA A 97 -6.27 5.63 -0.11
N ILE A 98 -7.53 5.21 -0.13
CA ILE A 98 -8.07 4.27 -1.12
C ILE A 98 -9.08 5.03 -1.97
N VAL A 99 -9.02 4.87 -3.28
CA VAL A 99 -10.01 5.40 -4.20
C VAL A 99 -10.85 4.25 -4.74
N VAL A 100 -12.16 4.37 -4.60
CA VAL A 100 -13.15 3.51 -5.24
C VAL A 100 -13.72 4.29 -6.42
N ARG A 101 -13.64 3.71 -7.61
CA ARG A 101 -14.26 4.24 -8.82
C ARG A 101 -15.77 4.11 -8.69
N GLY A 102 -16.50 5.21 -8.83
CA GLY A 102 -17.94 5.20 -9.04
C GLY A 102 -18.30 5.66 -10.45
N HIS A 103 -19.59 5.59 -10.78
CA HIS A 103 -20.11 5.94 -12.11
C HIS A 103 -19.96 7.45 -12.41
N ASP A 104 -20.28 8.31 -11.44
CA ASP A 104 -20.29 9.77 -11.62
C ASP A 104 -19.16 10.49 -10.86
N ALA A 105 -18.54 9.82 -9.89
CA ALA A 105 -17.51 10.39 -9.04
C ALA A 105 -16.48 9.35 -8.59
N SER A 106 -15.31 9.81 -8.19
CA SER A 106 -14.34 9.02 -7.43
C SER A 106 -14.63 9.13 -5.93
N HIS A 107 -14.73 8.01 -5.25
CA HIS A 107 -14.97 7.95 -3.81
C HIS A 107 -13.65 7.69 -3.07
N ILE A 108 -13.21 8.64 -2.26
CA ILE A 108 -11.89 8.65 -1.62
C ILE A 108 -12.06 8.34 -0.14
N LEU A 109 -11.49 7.20 0.27
CA LEU A 109 -11.46 6.71 1.64
C LEU A 109 -10.14 7.09 2.28
N VAL A 110 -10.19 7.97 3.29
CA VAL A 110 -8.99 8.41 4.01
C VAL A 110 -9.01 7.83 5.43
N PRO A 111 -8.11 6.88 5.76
CA PRO A 111 -8.00 6.36 7.12
C PRO A 111 -7.34 7.39 8.04
N ARG A 112 -7.77 7.39 9.29
CA ARG A 112 -7.09 8.05 10.40
C ARG A 112 -6.84 6.99 11.48
N TYR A 113 -5.58 6.69 11.71
CA TYR A 113 -5.17 5.75 12.75
C TYR A 113 -5.07 6.47 14.10
N THR A 114 -5.76 5.96 15.11
CA THR A 114 -5.76 6.46 16.49
C THR A 114 -5.60 5.29 17.46
N GLY A 115 -4.35 4.99 17.83
CA GLY A 115 -4.04 3.81 18.65
C GLY A 115 -4.46 2.52 17.93
N ALA A 116 -5.30 1.71 18.57
CA ALA A 116 -5.84 0.46 18.00
C ALA A 116 -7.17 0.67 17.24
N THR A 117 -7.42 1.86 16.71
CA THR A 117 -8.64 2.19 15.98
C THR A 117 -8.32 2.88 14.66
N VAL A 118 -9.06 2.52 13.62
CA VAL A 118 -9.01 3.17 12.30
C VAL A 118 -10.34 3.86 12.05
N GLN A 119 -10.32 5.18 11.97
CA GLN A 119 -11.48 5.98 11.61
C GLN A 119 -11.45 6.28 10.11
N TRP A 120 -12.46 5.83 9.39
CA TRP A 120 -12.61 6.11 7.97
C TRP A 120 -13.39 7.40 7.74
N ARG A 121 -12.90 8.19 6.78
CA ARG A 121 -13.58 9.37 6.24
C ARG A 121 -13.80 9.17 4.76
N TRP A 122 -15.01 9.47 4.31
CA TRP A 122 -15.46 9.35 2.92
C TRP A 122 -15.52 10.74 2.29
N PHE A 123 -14.97 10.86 1.09
CA PHE A 123 -15.03 12.07 0.29
C PHE A 123 -15.40 11.71 -1.15
N GLU A 124 -16.05 12.61 -1.84
CA GLU A 124 -16.40 12.44 -3.24
C GLU A 124 -15.70 13.50 -4.07
N GLU A 125 -15.14 13.09 -5.21
CA GLU A 125 -14.51 13.98 -6.17
C GLU A 125 -15.09 13.70 -7.55
N THR A 126 -15.83 14.69 -8.07
CA THR A 126 -16.46 14.62 -9.40
C THR A 126 -15.50 14.96 -10.52
N ARG A 127 -14.40 15.66 -10.21
CA ARG A 127 -13.35 15.92 -11.19
C ARG A 127 -12.49 14.67 -11.36
N ARG A 128 -11.98 14.48 -12.57
CA ARG A 128 -11.06 13.37 -12.85
C ARG A 128 -9.80 13.49 -12.00
N LEU A 129 -9.51 12.47 -11.20
CA LEU A 129 -8.26 12.37 -10.45
C LEU A 129 -7.08 12.17 -11.40
N PRO A 130 -5.88 12.65 -11.05
CA PRO A 130 -4.65 12.33 -11.76
C PRO A 130 -4.52 10.83 -12.07
N GLU A 131 -4.17 10.54 -13.32
CA GLU A 131 -3.87 9.18 -13.75
C GLU A 131 -2.62 8.68 -13.01
N PRO A 132 -2.64 7.44 -12.49
CA PRO A 132 -1.46 6.84 -11.90
C PRO A 132 -0.48 6.44 -13.01
N ALA A 133 0.73 6.06 -12.63
CA ALA A 133 1.77 5.66 -13.59
C ALA A 133 1.48 4.35 -14.35
N TRP A 134 0.42 3.61 -13.98
CA TRP A 134 0.01 2.33 -14.59
C TRP A 134 1.17 1.35 -14.87
N LEU A 135 2.07 1.18 -13.90
CA LEU A 135 3.16 0.22 -14.00
C LEU A 135 2.62 -1.20 -13.84
N SER A 136 3.11 -2.11 -14.68
CA SER A 136 2.96 -3.54 -14.42
C SER A 136 3.75 -3.94 -13.17
N PRO A 137 3.39 -5.05 -12.49
CA PRO A 137 4.17 -5.52 -11.36
C PRO A 137 5.63 -5.82 -11.71
N GLY A 138 5.90 -6.28 -12.94
CA GLY A 138 7.26 -6.57 -13.40
C GLY A 138 8.11 -5.30 -13.55
N GLU A 139 7.54 -4.22 -14.10
CA GLU A 139 8.22 -2.93 -14.19
C GLU A 139 8.45 -2.33 -12.80
N ALA A 140 7.46 -2.42 -11.92
CA ALA A 140 7.59 -1.93 -10.56
C ALA A 140 8.65 -2.71 -9.76
N ASP A 141 8.72 -4.04 -9.93
CA ASP A 141 9.75 -4.90 -9.34
C ASP A 141 11.15 -4.55 -9.86
N ALA A 142 11.27 -4.35 -11.18
CA ALA A 142 12.54 -3.98 -11.81
C ALA A 142 13.03 -2.61 -11.32
N LEU A 143 12.14 -1.61 -11.21
CA LEU A 143 12.47 -0.28 -10.68
C LEU A 143 12.88 -0.35 -9.20
N LEU A 144 12.17 -1.13 -8.39
CA LEU A 144 12.51 -1.33 -6.99
C LEU A 144 13.89 -2.00 -6.85
N ALA A 145 14.13 -3.08 -7.59
CA ALA A 145 15.41 -3.78 -7.57
C ALA A 145 16.58 -2.88 -8.04
N GLN A 146 16.38 -2.11 -9.11
CA GLN A 146 17.37 -1.15 -9.60
C GLN A 146 17.70 -0.09 -8.54
N ALA A 147 16.67 0.47 -7.90
CA ALA A 147 16.85 1.49 -6.86
C ALA A 147 17.60 0.93 -5.64
N THR A 148 17.25 -0.29 -5.20
CA THR A 148 17.96 -0.97 -4.10
C THR A 148 19.44 -1.19 -4.42
N ASN A 149 19.75 -1.65 -5.64
CA ASN A 149 21.14 -1.85 -6.08
C ASN A 149 21.91 -0.52 -6.14
N GLN A 150 21.30 0.55 -6.66
CA GLN A 150 21.90 1.86 -6.73
C GLN A 150 22.17 2.45 -5.34
N ALA A 151 21.22 2.30 -4.41
CA ALA A 151 21.41 2.74 -3.03
C ALA A 151 22.58 2.01 -2.35
N ALA A 152 22.69 0.69 -2.53
CA ALA A 152 23.81 -0.10 -2.01
C ALA A 152 25.16 0.38 -2.55
N LEU A 153 25.26 0.62 -3.86
CA LEU A 153 26.48 1.15 -4.48
C LEU A 153 26.88 2.53 -3.93
N LEU A 154 25.89 3.41 -3.71
CA LEU A 154 26.15 4.74 -3.15
C LEU A 154 26.63 4.66 -1.71
N ILE A 155 26.05 3.77 -0.90
CA ILE A 155 26.48 3.53 0.49
C ILE A 155 27.93 3.01 0.51
N ASP A 156 28.25 1.98 -0.30
CA ASP A 156 29.60 1.41 -0.39
C ASP A 156 30.65 2.45 -0.86
N ALA A 157 30.28 3.36 -1.76
CA ALA A 157 31.16 4.40 -2.29
C ALA A 157 31.52 5.48 -1.25
N THR A 158 30.77 5.58 -0.15
CA THR A 158 31.01 6.56 0.93
C THR A 158 32.22 6.20 1.82
N GLY A 159 32.89 5.08 1.54
CA GLY A 159 34.09 4.62 2.24
C GLY A 159 33.77 3.78 3.48
N PRO A 160 34.78 3.23 4.17
CA PRO A 160 34.57 2.37 5.33
C PRO A 160 33.98 3.21 6.47
N THR A 161 32.66 3.20 6.58
CA THR A 161 31.93 3.70 7.74
C THR A 161 32.45 2.96 8.96
N ARG A 162 32.84 3.71 9.98
CA ARG A 162 33.40 3.21 11.23
C ARG A 162 32.31 2.59 12.11
N HIS A 163 31.56 1.63 11.59
CA HIS A 163 30.56 0.88 12.34
C HIS A 163 30.61 -0.60 11.96
N ASP A 164 30.73 -1.42 13.00
CA ASP A 164 30.74 -2.88 12.99
C ASP A 164 29.35 -3.38 12.57
N LEU A 165 28.98 -3.17 11.29
CA LEU A 165 27.76 -3.73 10.72
C LEU A 165 28.02 -5.22 10.45
N PRO A 166 27.42 -6.17 11.19
CA PRO A 166 27.47 -7.57 10.80
C PRO A 166 26.88 -7.70 9.40
N ASN A 167 27.69 -8.21 8.47
CA ASN A 167 27.42 -8.44 7.05
C ASN A 167 25.98 -8.08 6.64
N PRO A 168 25.74 -6.88 6.07
CA PRO A 168 24.41 -6.41 5.71
C PRO A 168 23.60 -7.45 4.93
N ARG A 169 24.27 -8.18 4.03
CA ARG A 169 23.70 -9.29 3.26
C ARG A 169 23.16 -10.46 4.10
N LEU A 170 23.81 -10.79 5.22
CA LEU A 170 23.35 -11.83 6.16
C LEU A 170 22.15 -11.34 6.99
N THR A 171 22.18 -10.08 7.46
CA THR A 171 21.04 -9.46 8.15
C THR A 171 19.80 -9.37 7.23
N VAL A 172 20.02 -9.00 5.96
CA VAL A 172 19.00 -8.97 4.90
C VAL A 172 18.44 -10.37 4.61
N GLY A 173 19.29 -11.40 4.58
CA GLY A 173 18.88 -12.79 4.39
C GLY A 173 18.00 -13.30 5.54
N THR A 174 18.36 -12.99 6.79
CA THR A 174 17.56 -13.38 7.95
C THR A 174 16.22 -12.65 8.06
N LEU A 175 16.12 -11.43 7.51
CA LEU A 175 14.86 -10.70 7.41
C LEU A 175 13.96 -11.29 6.30
N ALA A 176 14.55 -11.73 5.18
CA ALA A 176 13.83 -12.29 4.04
C ALA A 176 13.00 -13.53 4.41
N ASP A 177 13.54 -14.40 5.26
CA ASP A 177 12.87 -15.63 5.72
C ASP A 177 11.69 -15.36 6.67
N PHE A 178 11.53 -14.12 7.17
CA PHE A 178 10.48 -13.75 8.12
C PHE A 178 9.23 -13.13 7.45
N TYR A 179 9.33 -12.69 6.19
CA TYR A 179 8.24 -12.01 5.48
C TYR A 179 7.63 -12.89 4.38
N ASP A 180 6.91 -13.95 4.77
CA ASP A 180 5.71 -14.32 4.02
C ASP A 180 4.71 -13.17 4.18
N THR A 181 3.97 -12.77 3.14
CA THR A 181 2.96 -11.71 3.24
C THR A 181 1.69 -12.30 3.87
N PRO A 182 1.48 -12.23 5.20
CA PRO A 182 0.36 -12.90 5.84
C PRO A 182 -0.89 -12.05 5.63
N GLY A 183 -2.06 -12.69 5.50
CA GLY A 183 -3.34 -11.99 5.47
C GLY A 183 -3.64 -11.26 4.16
N LEU A 184 -3.21 -11.81 3.02
CA LEU A 184 -3.79 -11.47 1.71
C LEU A 184 -5.07 -12.32 1.48
N PRO A 185 -6.12 -11.77 0.86
CA PRO A 185 -7.31 -12.54 0.52
C PRO A 185 -7.03 -13.58 -0.57
N ALA A 186 -7.98 -14.50 -0.77
CA ALA A 186 -7.94 -15.44 -1.89
C ALA A 186 -7.93 -14.71 -3.24
N GLY A 187 -7.36 -15.36 -4.26
CA GLY A 187 -7.31 -14.84 -5.63
C GLY A 187 -6.25 -13.76 -5.88
N VAL A 188 -5.46 -13.34 -4.88
CA VAL A 188 -4.29 -12.49 -5.15
C VAL A 188 -3.27 -13.25 -6.01
N THR A 189 -2.86 -12.64 -7.13
CA THR A 189 -1.86 -13.25 -8.02
C THR A 189 -0.54 -13.49 -7.29
N ALA A 190 0.13 -14.61 -7.63
CA ALA A 190 1.48 -14.89 -7.13
C ALA A 190 2.49 -13.76 -7.50
N ARG A 191 2.20 -12.99 -8.56
CA ARG A 191 3.02 -11.86 -8.98
C ARG A 191 2.84 -10.66 -8.05
N ALA A 192 1.61 -10.27 -7.74
CA ALA A 192 1.31 -9.19 -6.81
C ALA A 192 1.82 -9.54 -5.40
N ALA A 193 1.58 -10.76 -4.93
CA ALA A 193 2.06 -11.24 -3.63
C ALA A 193 3.60 -11.14 -3.50
N LYS A 194 4.35 -11.60 -4.52
CA LYS A 194 5.81 -11.47 -4.54
C LYS A 194 6.28 -10.02 -4.53
N LEU A 195 5.59 -9.13 -5.24
CA LEU A 195 5.91 -7.71 -5.26
C LEU A 195 5.68 -7.06 -3.88
N PHE A 196 4.57 -7.41 -3.21
CA PHE A 196 4.30 -6.97 -1.83
C PHE A 196 5.38 -7.46 -0.86
N ALA A 197 5.69 -8.76 -0.88
CA ALA A 197 6.75 -9.33 -0.05
C ALA A 197 8.09 -8.62 -0.24
N ARG A 198 8.47 -8.33 -1.48
CA ARG A 198 9.71 -7.59 -1.77
C ARG A 198 9.65 -6.15 -1.25
N ALA A 199 8.54 -5.45 -1.43
CA ALA A 199 8.37 -4.09 -0.93
C ALA A 199 8.49 -4.04 0.60
N ASP A 200 7.90 -5.02 1.30
CA ASP A 200 7.96 -5.14 2.76
C ASP A 200 9.37 -5.51 3.22
N GLN A 201 10.06 -6.41 2.53
CA GLN A 201 11.45 -6.75 2.81
C GLN A 201 12.36 -5.51 2.69
N VAL A 202 12.23 -4.72 1.63
CA VAL A 202 13.04 -3.50 1.46
C VAL A 202 12.70 -2.47 2.53
N ALA A 203 11.42 -2.29 2.88
CA ALA A 203 11.01 -1.40 3.96
C ALA A 203 11.62 -1.81 5.31
N ALA A 204 11.58 -3.11 5.64
CA ALA A 204 12.16 -3.68 6.84
C ALA A 204 13.68 -3.46 6.94
N ILE A 205 14.39 -3.58 5.81
CA ILE A 205 15.82 -3.32 5.73
C ILE A 205 16.10 -1.84 6.01
N ILE A 206 15.35 -0.92 5.38
CA ILE A 206 15.52 0.51 5.59
C ILE A 206 15.29 0.88 7.06
N GLU A 207 14.24 0.37 7.68
CA GLU A 207 13.95 0.61 9.10
C GLU A 207 15.09 0.10 10.00
N THR A 208 15.52 -1.15 9.79
CA THR A 208 16.64 -1.75 10.54
C THR A 208 17.92 -0.94 10.40
N VAL A 209 18.21 -0.43 9.21
CA VAL A 209 19.39 0.39 8.93
C VAL A 209 19.28 1.74 9.62
N THR A 210 18.11 2.37 9.57
CA THR A 210 17.85 3.69 10.18
C THR A 210 17.97 3.63 11.70
N ASP A 211 17.35 2.62 12.32
CA ASP A 211 17.39 2.39 13.77
C ASP A 211 18.81 2.07 14.28
N ARG A 212 19.57 1.28 13.52
CA ARG A 212 20.92 0.86 13.94
C ARG A 212 21.99 1.92 13.72
N LEU A 213 21.90 2.67 12.62
CA LEU A 213 22.94 3.64 12.28
C LEU A 213 22.79 4.94 13.06
N ASN A 214 21.57 5.36 13.40
CA ASN A 214 21.29 6.70 13.97
C ASN A 214 22.11 7.81 13.27
N ASP A 215 22.38 7.59 11.97
CA ASP A 215 23.27 8.38 11.12
C ASP A 215 22.46 8.81 9.90
N HIS A 216 22.13 10.09 9.89
CA HIS A 216 21.29 10.74 8.88
C HIS A 216 22.04 11.03 7.57
N SER A 217 23.32 10.66 7.46
CA SER A 217 24.10 10.87 6.24
C SER A 217 23.56 10.09 5.02
N PHE A 218 22.81 9.00 5.25
CA PHE A 218 22.20 8.17 4.22
C PHE A 218 20.72 8.45 3.96
N ASP A 219 20.12 9.40 4.69
CA ASP A 219 18.71 9.78 4.54
C ASP A 219 18.29 10.06 3.09
N PRO A 220 19.08 10.76 2.24
CA PRO A 220 18.70 10.99 0.85
C PRO A 220 18.51 9.70 0.04
N GLN A 221 19.40 8.72 0.21
CA GLN A 221 19.33 7.43 -0.48
C GLN A 221 18.17 6.59 0.04
N LEU A 222 17.94 6.59 1.36
CA LEU A 222 16.83 5.87 1.99
C LEU A 222 15.47 6.48 1.60
N PHE A 223 15.34 7.80 1.56
CA PHE A 223 14.12 8.49 1.10
C PHE A 223 13.78 8.20 -0.36
N ALA A 224 14.79 8.08 -1.23
CA ALA A 224 14.58 7.69 -2.62
C ALA A 224 13.97 6.28 -2.73
N LEU A 225 14.43 5.32 -1.92
CA LEU A 225 13.89 3.95 -1.90
C LEU A 225 12.42 3.90 -1.49
N TRP A 226 12.01 4.73 -0.52
CA TRP A 226 10.61 4.78 -0.08
C TRP A 226 9.63 5.10 -1.20
N ARG A 227 10.03 5.90 -2.20
CA ARG A 227 9.21 6.15 -3.40
C ARG A 227 9.00 4.87 -4.22
N HIS A 228 10.05 4.07 -4.39
CA HIS A 228 9.96 2.81 -5.13
C HIS A 228 9.15 1.76 -4.39
N ILE A 229 9.26 1.69 -3.06
CA ILE A 229 8.40 0.84 -2.21
C ILE A 229 6.93 1.22 -2.43
N ARG A 230 6.56 2.49 -2.26
CA ARG A 230 5.17 2.94 -2.47
C ARG A 230 4.67 2.63 -3.88
N THR A 231 5.52 2.82 -4.88
CA THR A 231 5.20 2.52 -6.28
C THR A 231 4.94 1.03 -6.51
N ALA A 232 5.78 0.15 -5.95
CA ALA A 232 5.58 -1.30 -5.97
C ALA A 232 4.25 -1.71 -5.30
N ARG A 233 3.97 -1.17 -4.11
CA ARG A 233 2.72 -1.41 -3.38
C ARG A 233 1.49 -0.99 -4.19
N MET A 234 1.50 0.20 -4.78
CA MET A 234 0.38 0.69 -5.61
C MET A 234 0.20 -0.14 -6.90
N ALA A 235 1.29 -0.54 -7.55
CA ALA A 235 1.25 -1.38 -8.75
C ALA A 235 0.72 -2.80 -8.44
N GLY A 236 1.14 -3.39 -7.32
CA GLY A 236 0.65 -4.69 -6.89
C GLY A 236 -0.84 -4.68 -6.56
N VAL A 237 -1.37 -3.61 -5.93
CA VAL A 237 -2.82 -3.47 -5.72
C VAL A 237 -3.56 -3.36 -7.05
N ALA A 238 -3.07 -2.55 -7.99
CA ALA A 238 -3.70 -2.41 -9.29
C ALA A 238 -3.76 -3.75 -10.05
N ASP A 239 -2.69 -4.54 -10.02
CA ASP A 239 -2.65 -5.88 -10.64
C ASP A 239 -3.64 -6.85 -9.99
N ALA A 240 -3.68 -6.91 -8.65
CA ALA A 240 -4.64 -7.76 -7.94
C ALA A 240 -6.10 -7.40 -8.26
N VAL A 241 -6.42 -6.10 -8.30
CA VAL A 241 -7.78 -5.62 -8.62
C VAL A 241 -8.16 -5.96 -10.07
N LEU A 242 -7.22 -5.81 -11.01
CA LEU A 242 -7.42 -6.18 -12.41
C LEU A 242 -7.62 -7.69 -12.58
N ASP A 243 -6.96 -8.51 -11.78
CA ASP A 243 -7.16 -9.96 -11.78
C ASP A 243 -8.56 -10.34 -11.31
N TYR A 244 -9.01 -9.77 -10.19
CA TYR A 244 -10.38 -9.94 -9.72
C TYR A 244 -11.43 -9.52 -10.74
N GLN A 245 -11.22 -8.38 -11.42
CA GLN A 245 -12.13 -7.95 -12.49
C GLN A 245 -12.17 -8.98 -13.63
N ARG A 246 -11.02 -9.52 -14.04
CA ARG A 246 -10.95 -10.53 -15.11
C ARG A 246 -11.69 -11.81 -14.73
N GLU A 247 -11.52 -12.30 -13.50
CA GLU A 247 -12.23 -13.48 -13.01
C GLU A 247 -13.73 -13.22 -12.87
N TYR A 248 -14.12 -12.06 -12.35
CA TYR A 248 -15.51 -11.64 -12.21
C TYR A 248 -16.21 -11.57 -13.57
N MET A 249 -15.60 -10.91 -14.55
CA MET A 249 -16.14 -10.79 -15.92
C MET A 249 -16.11 -12.10 -16.71
N GLY A 250 -15.22 -13.03 -16.35
CA GLY A 250 -15.19 -14.37 -16.94
C GLY A 250 -16.29 -15.30 -16.41
N ASN A 251 -16.85 -14.98 -15.23
CA ASN A 251 -17.89 -15.77 -14.55
C ASN A 251 -19.30 -15.14 -14.63
N ALA A 252 -19.42 -13.91 -15.15
CA ALA A 252 -20.67 -13.18 -15.35
C ALA A 252 -21.30 -13.49 -16.72
#